data_AF-A0A1M5PJ61-F1
#
_entry.id   AF-A0A1M5PJ61-F1
#
_cell.length_a   1.000
_cell.length_b   1.000
_cell.length_c   1.000
_cell.angle_alpha   90.00
_cell.angle_beta   90.00
_cell.angle_gamma   90.00
#
_symmetry.space_group_name_H-M   'P 1'
#
loop_
_entity.id
_entity.type
_entity.pdbx_description
1 polymer ?
#
loop_
_entity_poly.entity_id
_entity_poly.type
_entity_poly.pdbx_seq_one_letter_code
_entity_poly.pdbx_strand_id
1 'polypeptide(L)'
;MSEDWNTKYGPRRVRRDPPTLDEAIFAAIGITDDQEAQAEIAASLMGLPIESVIAEVKKAGRLSARSSTRVIAGEQGAQRSVVVERRVVRKFGNDKRTGT
;
A
#
# COMPACT_ATOMS: atom_id res chain seq x y z
N MET A 1 28.34 3.33 -13.08
CA MET A 1 28.51 3.02 -11.64
C MET A 1 28.78 1.54 -11.54
N SER A 2 29.96 1.14 -11.06
CA SER A 2 30.46 -0.24 -11.12
C SER A 2 29.58 -1.22 -10.32
N GLU A 3 29.32 -2.41 -10.89
CA GLU A 3 28.42 -3.45 -10.35
C GLU A 3 28.95 -4.15 -9.08
N ASP A 4 30.23 -3.95 -8.77
CA ASP A 4 30.92 -4.67 -7.71
C ASP A 4 31.18 -3.78 -6.49
N TRP A 5 30.62 -4.19 -5.34
CA TRP A 5 30.93 -3.64 -4.03
C TRP A 5 32.19 -4.29 -3.48
N ASN A 6 33.24 -3.51 -3.27
CA ASN A 6 34.48 -4.03 -2.72
C ASN A 6 34.37 -4.20 -1.19
N THR A 7 34.34 -5.45 -0.71
CA THR A 7 34.36 -5.75 0.74
C THR A 7 35.77 -6.12 1.19
N LYS A 8 36.00 -6.20 2.50
CA LYS A 8 37.25 -6.74 3.06
C LYS A 8 37.54 -8.20 2.65
N TYR A 9 36.56 -8.91 2.11
CA TYR A 9 36.67 -10.28 1.61
C TYR A 9 36.65 -10.37 0.08
N GLY A 10 36.84 -9.24 -0.62
CA GLY A 10 36.81 -9.15 -2.08
C GLY A 10 35.54 -8.53 -2.66
N PRO A 11 35.45 -8.45 -4.00
CA PRO A 11 34.32 -7.84 -4.71
C PRO A 11 33.06 -8.70 -4.59
N ARG A 12 31.93 -8.06 -4.33
CA ARG A 12 30.59 -8.66 -4.32
C ARG A 12 29.70 -7.97 -5.33
N ARG A 13 29.01 -8.74 -6.15
CA ARG A 13 28.00 -8.22 -7.08
C ARG A 13 26.83 -7.63 -6.28
N VAL A 14 26.45 -6.40 -6.59
CA VAL A 14 25.30 -5.73 -5.97
C VAL A 14 24.09 -5.87 -6.89
N ARG A 15 23.01 -6.47 -6.38
CA ARG A 15 21.72 -6.46 -7.08
C ARG A 15 21.16 -5.04 -7.05
N ARG A 16 20.75 -4.55 -8.22
CA ARG A 16 20.12 -3.25 -8.40
C ARG A 16 18.68 -3.47 -8.82
N ASP A 17 17.75 -3.15 -7.94
CA ASP A 17 16.32 -3.08 -8.25
C ASP A 17 15.92 -1.62 -8.10
N PRO A 18 15.82 -0.86 -9.20
CA PRO A 18 15.35 0.52 -9.12
C PRO A 18 13.88 0.55 -8.67
N PRO A 19 13.44 1.63 -8.01
CA PRO A 19 12.06 1.74 -7.57
C PRO A 19 11.11 1.67 -8.78
N THR A 20 9.94 1.11 -8.54
CA THR A 20 8.85 1.05 -9.52
C THR A 20 7.87 2.19 -9.33
N LEU A 21 7.09 2.50 -10.37
CA LEU A 21 6.05 3.52 -10.29
C LEU A 21 5.00 3.17 -9.22
N ASP A 22 4.65 1.89 -9.09
CA ASP A 22 3.69 1.41 -8.09
C ASP A 22 4.18 1.68 -6.65
N GLU A 23 5.48 1.51 -6.39
CA GLU A 23 6.09 1.81 -5.08
C GLU A 23 6.10 3.31 -4.79
N ALA A 24 6.35 4.15 -5.81
CA ALA A 24 6.27 5.60 -5.68
C ALA A 24 4.83 6.07 -5.39
N ILE A 25 3.84 5.49 -6.07
CA ILE A 25 2.41 5.76 -5.82
C ILE A 25 2.03 5.31 -4.41
N PHE A 26 2.47 4.12 -3.99
CA PHE A 26 2.23 3.63 -2.64
C PHE A 26 2.79 4.58 -1.57
N ALA A 27 4.00 5.09 -1.77
CA ALA A 27 4.60 6.07 -0.87
C ALA A 27 3.81 7.39 -0.84
N ALA A 28 3.38 7.89 -2.00
CA ALA A 28 2.62 9.15 -2.10
C ALA A 28 1.25 9.07 -1.41
N ILE A 29 0.55 7.93 -1.51
CA ILE A 29 -0.72 7.68 -0.80
C ILE A 29 -0.54 7.78 0.72
N GLY A 30 0.63 7.37 1.24
CA GLY A 30 0.94 7.49 2.67
C GLY A 30 1.17 8.93 3.16
N ILE A 31 1.32 9.89 2.25
CA ILE A 31 1.62 11.30 2.56
C ILE A 31 0.38 12.18 2.43
N THR A 32 -0.49 11.92 1.44
CA THR A 32 -1.67 12.75 1.16
C THR A 32 -2.81 11.92 0.56
N ASP A 33 -4.05 12.35 0.81
CA ASP A 33 -5.27 11.75 0.25
C ASP A 33 -5.70 12.39 -1.08
N ASP A 34 -5.13 13.55 -1.42
CA ASP A 34 -5.41 14.23 -2.69
C ASP A 34 -4.69 13.53 -3.87
N GLN A 35 -5.45 13.15 -4.89
CA GLN A 35 -4.94 12.41 -6.04
C GLN A 35 -4.03 13.24 -6.95
N GLU A 36 -4.24 14.55 -7.01
CA GLU A 36 -3.39 15.44 -7.80
C GLU A 36 -2.03 15.59 -7.13
N ALA A 37 -2.01 15.90 -5.84
CA ALA A 37 -0.79 15.90 -5.03
C ALA A 37 -0.06 14.53 -5.01
N GLN A 38 -0.79 13.41 -4.96
CA GLN A 38 -0.19 12.07 -5.06
C GLN A 38 0.57 11.90 -6.39
N ALA A 39 -0.02 12.36 -7.50
CA ALA A 39 0.61 12.25 -8.82
C ALA A 39 1.86 13.13 -8.93
N GLU A 40 1.85 14.34 -8.38
CA GLU A 40 3.03 15.21 -8.34
C GLU A 40 4.19 14.59 -7.57
N ILE A 41 3.92 14.03 -6.38
CA ILE A 41 4.93 13.40 -5.55
C ILE A 41 5.51 12.17 -6.26
N ALA A 42 4.66 11.28 -6.78
CA ALA A 42 5.11 10.07 -7.46
C ALA A 42 5.89 10.39 -8.76
N ALA A 43 5.47 11.40 -9.52
CA ALA A 43 6.19 11.88 -10.70
C ALA A 43 7.58 12.41 -10.33
N SER A 44 7.69 13.19 -9.25
CA SER A 44 8.96 13.71 -8.73
C SER A 44 9.90 12.58 -8.27
N LEU A 45 9.37 11.56 -7.59
CA LEU A 45 10.14 10.40 -7.14
C LEU A 45 10.69 9.55 -8.31
N MET A 46 9.92 9.42 -9.39
CA MET A 46 10.27 8.59 -10.54
C MET A 46 10.97 9.33 -11.68
N GLY A 47 10.95 10.67 -11.67
CA GLY A 47 11.42 11.49 -12.78
C GLY A 47 10.58 11.35 -14.05
N LEU A 48 9.28 11.08 -13.89
CA LEU A 48 8.34 10.87 -14.99
C LEU A 48 7.43 12.09 -15.18
N PRO A 49 6.88 12.32 -16.39
CA PRO A 49 5.91 13.39 -16.60
C PRO A 49 4.61 13.09 -15.82
N ILE A 50 4.08 14.11 -15.13
CA ILE A 50 2.88 14.01 -14.29
C ILE A 50 1.68 13.39 -15.03
N GLU A 51 1.51 13.73 -16.30
CA GLU A 51 0.44 13.23 -17.17
C GLU A 51 0.41 11.69 -17.24
N SER A 52 1.59 11.06 -17.26
CA SER A 52 1.71 9.59 -17.29
C SER A 52 1.35 8.94 -15.95
N VAL A 53 1.59 9.66 -14.85
CA VAL A 53 1.38 9.17 -13.47
C VAL A 53 -0.07 9.32 -13.03
N ILE A 54 -0.77 10.37 -13.49
CA ILE A 54 -2.18 10.63 -13.15
C ILE A 54 -3.07 9.42 -13.47
N ALA A 55 -2.86 8.77 -14.62
CA ALA A 55 -3.63 7.61 -15.03
C ALA A 55 -3.44 6.42 -14.07
N GLU A 56 -2.20 6.20 -13.62
CA GLU A 56 -1.85 5.09 -12.71
C GLU A 56 -2.32 5.36 -11.28
N VAL A 57 -2.21 6.59 -10.78
CA VAL A 57 -2.77 7.00 -9.48
C VAL A 57 -4.29 6.81 -9.44
N LYS A 58 -5.01 7.25 -10.49
CA LYS A 58 -6.46 7.03 -10.61
C LYS A 58 -6.82 5.53 -10.68
N LYS A 59 -5.95 4.70 -11.25
CA LYS A 59 -6.14 3.25 -11.27
C LYS A 59 -5.92 2.65 -9.88
N ALA A 60 -4.86 3.04 -9.17
CA ALA A 60 -4.58 2.62 -7.80
C ALA A 60 -5.72 3.00 -6.83
N GLY A 61 -6.23 4.22 -6.92
CA GLY A 61 -7.36 4.68 -6.09
C GLY A 61 -8.64 3.84 -6.31
N ARG A 62 -8.95 3.48 -7.57
CA ARG A 62 -10.10 2.60 -7.90
C ARG A 62 -9.93 1.18 -7.36
N LEU A 63 -8.71 0.64 -7.37
CA LEU A 63 -8.42 -0.70 -6.83
C LEU A 63 -8.53 -0.70 -5.30
N SER A 64 -8.04 0.35 -4.64
CA SER A 64 -8.18 0.53 -3.19
C SER A 64 -9.66 0.56 -2.77
N ALA A 65 -10.48 1.35 -3.46
CA ALA A 65 -11.93 1.45 -3.18
C ALA A 65 -12.67 0.09 -3.34
N ARG A 66 -12.30 -0.73 -4.32
CA ARG A 66 -12.92 -2.04 -4.57
C ARG A 66 -12.50 -3.12 -3.58
N SER A 67 -11.39 -2.93 -2.86
CA SER A 67 -10.84 -3.95 -1.96
C SER A 67 -11.64 -4.10 -0.66
N SER A 68 -12.52 -3.15 -0.33
CA SER A 68 -13.42 -3.22 0.83
C SER A 68 -14.56 -4.23 0.67
N THR A 69 -14.99 -4.54 -0.56
CA THR A 69 -16.09 -5.48 -0.84
C THR A 69 -15.59 -6.65 -1.68
N ARG A 70 -15.11 -7.71 -1.02
CA ARG A 70 -14.72 -8.94 -1.71
C ARG A 70 -15.98 -9.76 -2.01
N VAL A 71 -16.46 -9.74 -3.25
CA VAL A 71 -17.51 -10.66 -3.71
C VAL A 71 -16.87 -12.04 -3.88
N ILE A 72 -17.20 -12.98 -2.98
CA ILE A 72 -16.82 -14.39 -3.12
C ILE A 72 -17.95 -15.07 -3.89
N ALA A 73 -17.63 -15.64 -5.06
CA ALA A 73 -18.57 -16.49 -5.77
C ALA A 73 -18.78 -17.78 -4.95
N GLY A 74 -19.94 -17.88 -4.29
CA GLY A 74 -20.42 -19.15 -3.76
C GLY A 74 -20.89 -20.05 -4.89
N GLU A 75 -20.82 -21.36 -4.67
CA GLU A 75 -21.40 -22.37 -5.55
C GLU A 75 -22.88 -22.06 -5.85
N GLN A 76 -23.24 -22.12 -7.14
CA GLN A 76 -24.56 -21.86 -7.74
C GLN A 76 -25.12 -20.43 -7.57
N GLY A 77 -24.60 -19.49 -8.35
CA GLY A 77 -25.39 -18.41 -8.99
C GLY A 77 -25.92 -17.25 -8.13
N ALA A 78 -25.77 -17.28 -6.81
CA ALA A 78 -26.24 -16.19 -5.94
C ALA A 78 -25.07 -15.30 -5.48
N GLN A 79 -24.94 -14.10 -6.07
CA GLN A 79 -24.05 -13.06 -5.58
C GLN A 79 -24.55 -12.57 -4.21
N ARG A 80 -23.87 -12.95 -3.12
CA ARG A 80 -24.17 -12.46 -1.77
C ARG A 80 -23.13 -11.42 -1.36
N SER A 81 -23.57 -10.20 -1.06
CA SER A 81 -22.72 -9.16 -0.47
C SER A 81 -22.45 -9.52 1.00
N VAL A 82 -21.19 -9.73 1.36
CA VAL A 82 -20.77 -9.97 2.75
C VAL A 82 -20.01 -8.74 3.23
N VAL A 83 -20.56 -8.07 4.24
CA VAL A 83 -19.90 -6.96 4.95
C VAL A 83 -19.17 -7.55 6.16
N VAL A 84 -17.86 -7.34 6.24
CA VAL A 84 -17.05 -7.77 7.39
C VAL A 84 -16.76 -6.55 8.25
N GLU A 85 -17.31 -6.52 9.45
CA GLU A 85 -16.98 -5.51 10.45
C GLU A 85 -15.94 -6.05 11.45
N ARG A 86 -14.90 -5.25 11.72
CA ARG A 86 -13.88 -5.59 12.72
C ARG A 86 -14.45 -5.38 14.12
N ARG A 87 -14.72 -6.48 14.84
CA ARG A 87 -15.12 -6.42 16.26
C ARG A 87 -13.98 -5.88 17.13
N VAL A 88 -14.15 -4.67 17.67
CA VAL A 88 -13.26 -4.12 18.71
C VAL A 88 -13.64 -4.76 20.05
N VAL A 89 -12.85 -5.74 20.48
CA VAL A 89 -13.03 -6.33 21.82
C VAL A 89 -12.53 -5.31 22.84
N ARG A 90 -13.46 -4.68 23.58
CA ARG A 90 -13.10 -3.90 24.77
C ARG A 90 -12.49 -4.87 25.77
N LYS A 91 -11.20 -4.71 26.06
CA LYS A 91 -10.52 -5.41 27.15
C LYS A 91 -11.15 -4.88 28.43
N PHE A 92 -12.05 -5.64 29.05
CA PHE A 92 -12.52 -5.31 30.39
C PHE A 92 -11.29 -5.30 31.31
N GLY A 93 -10.95 -4.12 31.84
CA GLY A 93 -9.96 -4.00 32.89
C GLY A 93 -10.46 -4.82 34.08
N ASN A 94 -9.70 -5.83 34.49
CA ASN A 94 -9.93 -6.56 35.73
C ASN A 94 -9.57 -5.62 36.89
N ASP A 95 -10.45 -4.67 37.18
CA ASP A 95 -10.35 -3.81 38.35
C ASP A 95 -10.95 -4.57 39.54
N LYS A 96 -10.18 -5.55 40.05
CA LYS A 96 -10.49 -6.18 41.33
C LYS A 96 -10.17 -5.17 42.43
N ARG A 97 -11.11 -4.27 42.69
CA ARG A 97 -11.15 -3.51 43.93
C ARG A 97 -11.63 -4.45 45.04
N THR A 98 -10.69 -5.22 45.59
CA THR A 98 -10.83 -5.84 46.90
C THR A 98 -10.43 -4.83 47.95
N GLY A 99 -11.36 -4.42 48.81
CA GLY A 99 -11.07 -3.56 49.96
C GLY A 99 -12.35 -3.15 50.66
N THR A 100 -12.55 -3.74 51.84
CA THR A 100 -13.58 -3.54 52.88
C THR A 100 -14.03 -2.11 53.10
#